data_AF-A0A7Y8TFM0-F1
#
_entry.id   AF-A0A7Y8TFM0-F1
#
_cell.length_a   1.000
_cell.length_b   1.000
_cell.length_c   1.000
_cell.angle_alpha   90.00
_cell.angle_beta   90.00
_cell.angle_gamma   90.00
#
_symmetry.space_group_name_H-M   'P 1'
#
loop_
_entity.id
_entity.type
_entity.pdbx_description
1 polymer ?
#
loop_
_entity_poly.entity_id
_entity_poly.type
_entity_poly.pdbx_seq_one_letter_code
_entity_poly.pdbx_strand_id
1 'polypeptide(L)'
;MNQNRERHRPFIIILLTVAILLFLTWAKSNFSVKSFNFKQVNILSDVTKKITLSSIPKTAPKEKIKLTKKEQRLAKAGKLNKDSLMLVLQKDERISDFRTDSLDILGRFFNRLEQAEQGKNRVRIGWFGDSMIEGDFITQTVRTALQNQFGGKGVGFVTMLSPVAGFRQTIGQTSSANWQTYTVLAPRKGFFPGIAGQVNIPINSTENPSSWASFTPGTADGKSTFQTLKLYYGRSRKNLLTYFLDGKPFTDSLKGRLLVNELTLNTQPGLHQLKTVFKGDSLTVFGISDESENGVLLDNLSLRGNSGTPLQAIPEQVLRQFNNYLKYDLIVLQYGTNVVATTETNMDWYEKGMIKVINRLKRSFPQADILLISVGDKSYKEDMQFVTQPNVPILVETQRRIAKQTGIAFWNLFQAMGGVNSMAKWVESPTPLANKDYTHVNVRGAAKLGKIISNNLLNEYQLYKKNRR
;
A
#
# COMPACT_ATOMS: atom_id res chain seq x y z
N MET A 1 -50.64 -7.34 -35.54
CA MET A 1 -50.06 -6.22 -34.77
C MET A 1 -50.30 -6.44 -33.28
N ASN A 2 -49.38 -7.06 -32.51
CA ASN A 2 -49.35 -6.89 -31.03
C ASN A 2 -48.15 -7.52 -30.27
N GLN A 3 -47.00 -7.82 -30.90
CA GLN A 3 -45.84 -8.36 -30.16
C GLN A 3 -44.78 -7.32 -29.73
N ASN A 4 -44.85 -6.07 -30.21
CA ASN A 4 -43.87 -5.03 -29.84
C ASN A 4 -44.18 -4.29 -28.52
N ARG A 5 -45.36 -4.50 -27.92
CA ARG A 5 -45.74 -3.82 -26.67
C ARG A 5 -45.18 -4.48 -25.40
N GLU A 6 -44.69 -5.72 -25.45
CA GLU A 6 -44.26 -6.44 -24.24
C GLU A 6 -42.76 -6.30 -23.92
N ARG A 7 -41.89 -6.05 -24.90
CA ARG A 7 -40.43 -5.91 -24.66
C ARG A 7 -40.02 -4.60 -23.96
N HIS A 8 -40.84 -3.55 -24.02
CA HIS A 8 -40.52 -2.27 -23.39
C HIS A 8 -41.06 -2.13 -21.96
N ARG A 9 -41.93 -3.05 -21.51
CA ARG A 9 -42.53 -2.99 -20.16
C ARG A 9 -41.49 -3.00 -19.03
N PRO A 10 -40.45 -3.86 -19.02
CA PRO A 10 -39.46 -3.84 -17.94
C PRO A 10 -38.67 -2.54 -17.90
N PHE A 11 -38.32 -2.01 -19.08
CA PHE A 11 -37.55 -0.77 -19.20
C PHE A 11 -38.37 0.45 -18.77
N ILE A 12 -39.65 0.49 -19.14
CA ILE A 12 -40.60 1.53 -18.72
C ILE A 12 -40.83 1.47 -17.21
N ILE A 13 -40.95 0.27 -16.62
CA ILE A 13 -41.08 0.10 -15.16
C ILE A 13 -39.83 0.60 -14.44
N ILE A 14 -38.63 0.27 -14.93
CA ILE A 14 -37.36 0.75 -14.35
C ILE A 14 -37.28 2.28 -14.46
N LEU A 15 -37.60 2.84 -15.62
CA LEU A 15 -37.57 4.29 -15.85
C LEU A 15 -38.57 5.02 -14.93
N LEU A 16 -39.80 4.51 -14.82
CA LEU A 16 -40.82 5.03 -13.91
C LEU A 16 -40.38 4.92 -12.44
N THR A 17 -39.76 3.80 -12.06
CA THR A 17 -39.26 3.61 -10.69
C THR A 17 -38.15 4.62 -10.38
N VAL A 18 -37.19 4.81 -11.29
CA VAL A 18 -36.13 5.81 -11.14
C VAL A 18 -36.71 7.23 -11.10
N ALA A 19 -37.69 7.55 -11.94
CA ALA A 19 -38.35 8.85 -11.94
C ALA A 19 -39.13 9.11 -10.63
N ILE A 20 -39.82 8.10 -10.10
CA ILE A 20 -40.52 8.18 -8.80
C ILE A 20 -39.52 8.38 -7.67
N LEU A 21 -38.39 7.65 -7.66
CA LEU A 21 -37.36 7.81 -6.64
C LEU A 21 -36.69 9.20 -6.70
N LEU A 22 -36.46 9.73 -7.90
CA LEU A 22 -35.97 11.10 -8.09
C LEU A 22 -36.99 12.14 -7.62
N PHE A 23 -38.26 11.95 -7.95
CA PHE A 23 -39.35 12.81 -7.48
C PHE A 23 -39.47 12.80 -5.95
N LEU A 24 -39.40 11.62 -5.31
CA LEU A 24 -39.39 11.48 -3.85
C LEU A 24 -38.16 12.11 -3.19
N THR A 25 -37.04 12.23 -3.93
CA THR A 25 -35.84 12.92 -3.46
C THR A 25 -36.02 14.45 -3.48
N TRP A 26 -36.83 14.97 -4.42
CA TRP A 26 -37.07 16.40 -4.60
C TRP A 26 -38.29 16.92 -3.84
N ALA A 27 -39.32 16.09 -3.67
CA ALA A 27 -40.52 16.41 -2.94
C ALA A 27 -40.21 16.58 -1.44
N LYS A 28 -40.13 17.83 -0.98
CA LYS A 28 -40.05 18.18 0.44
C LYS A 28 -41.39 17.91 1.12
N SER A 29 -41.67 16.68 1.52
CA SER A 29 -42.78 16.40 2.43
C SER A 29 -42.36 15.46 3.56
N ASN A 30 -42.22 16.03 4.75
CA ASN A 30 -42.39 15.27 5.97
C ASN A 30 -43.89 15.00 6.08
N PHE A 31 -44.30 13.74 5.96
CA PHE A 31 -45.68 13.37 6.25
C PHE A 31 -45.70 12.24 7.27
N SER A 32 -46.70 12.26 8.14
CA SER A 32 -46.98 11.17 9.06
C SER A 32 -48.21 10.41 8.57
N VAL A 33 -48.15 9.08 8.65
CA VAL A 33 -49.34 8.24 8.58
C VAL A 33 -49.39 7.45 9.89
N LYS A 34 -50.40 7.76 10.71
CA LYS A 34 -50.56 7.26 12.07
C LYS A 34 -49.29 7.47 12.91
N SER A 35 -48.86 6.47 13.67
CA SER A 35 -47.73 6.51 14.61
C SER A 35 -46.35 6.49 13.96
N PHE A 36 -46.26 6.47 12.63
CA PHE A 36 -45.00 6.42 11.90
C PHE A 36 -44.65 7.77 11.30
N ASN A 37 -43.52 8.32 11.75
CA ASN A 37 -42.90 9.51 11.20
C ASN A 37 -41.87 9.11 10.14
N PHE A 38 -42.17 9.36 8.87
CA PHE A 38 -41.24 9.12 7.78
C PHE A 38 -40.31 10.33 7.64
N LYS A 39 -39.02 10.12 7.91
CA LYS A 39 -37.98 11.14 7.70
C LYS A 39 -37.56 11.17 6.24
N GLN A 40 -37.17 12.34 5.76
CA GLN A 40 -36.59 12.52 4.43
C GLN A 40 -35.37 11.60 4.24
N VAL A 41 -35.45 10.69 3.27
CA VAL A 41 -34.35 9.80 2.90
C VAL A 41 -33.77 10.29 1.57
N ASN A 42 -32.52 10.77 1.59
CA ASN A 42 -31.80 11.09 0.36
C ASN A 42 -31.15 9.81 -0.18
N ILE A 43 -31.87 9.14 -1.08
CA ILE A 43 -31.48 7.84 -1.66
C ILE A 43 -30.21 7.95 -2.53
N LEU A 44 -29.89 9.16 -3.02
CA LEU A 44 -28.68 9.44 -3.79
C LEU A 44 -27.51 9.94 -2.94
N SER A 45 -27.61 9.93 -1.62
CA SER A 45 -26.55 10.44 -0.72
C SER A 45 -25.21 9.72 -0.88
N ASP A 46 -25.22 8.43 -1.26
CA ASP A 46 -24.00 7.65 -1.52
C ASP A 46 -23.39 7.93 -2.89
N VAL A 47 -24.18 8.41 -3.87
CA VAL A 47 -23.71 8.76 -5.23
C VAL A 47 -23.30 10.24 -5.31
N THR A 48 -23.87 11.10 -4.46
CA THR A 48 -23.65 12.56 -4.46
C THR A 48 -22.68 13.06 -3.40
N LYS A 49 -22.08 12.15 -2.60
CA LYS A 49 -21.05 12.49 -1.61
C LYS A 49 -19.80 13.06 -2.30
N LYS A 50 -19.80 14.37 -2.57
CA LYS A 50 -18.55 15.14 -2.54
C LYS A 50 -17.93 14.93 -1.17
N ILE A 51 -16.63 14.66 -1.14
CA ILE A 51 -15.84 14.56 0.09
C ILE A 51 -16.12 15.84 0.90
N THR A 52 -16.88 15.72 1.98
CA THR A 52 -17.11 16.83 2.89
C THR A 52 -15.83 17.02 3.68
N LEU A 53 -15.05 18.03 3.30
CA LEU A 53 -13.86 18.47 4.01
C LEU A 53 -14.26 18.82 5.46
N SER A 54 -13.75 18.06 6.43
CA SER A 54 -13.69 18.53 7.81
C SER A 54 -12.76 19.75 7.84
N SER A 55 -13.10 20.76 8.65
CA SER A 55 -12.25 21.94 8.83
C SER A 55 -10.92 21.54 9.44
N ILE A 56 -9.87 21.45 8.62
CA ILE A 56 -8.53 21.06 9.07
C ILE A 56 -7.96 22.20 9.93
N PRO A 57 -7.62 21.96 11.21
CA PRO A 57 -7.02 22.98 12.06
C PRO A 57 -5.67 23.44 11.50
N LYS A 58 -5.44 24.75 11.47
CA LYS A 58 -4.15 25.35 11.04
C LYS A 58 -2.97 24.99 11.98
N THR A 59 -3.27 24.52 13.17
CA THR A 59 -2.33 24.08 14.20
C THR A 59 -2.92 22.90 14.95
N ALA A 60 -2.12 21.86 15.21
CA ALA A 60 -2.51 20.72 16.02
C ALA A 60 -3.10 21.21 17.37
N PRO A 61 -4.29 20.74 17.79
CA PRO A 61 -4.82 21.06 19.10
C PRO A 61 -3.82 20.56 20.15
N LYS A 62 -3.21 21.48 20.91
CA LYS A 62 -2.50 21.15 22.16
C LYS A 62 -3.54 20.87 23.24
N GLU A 63 -4.35 19.85 23.06
CA GLU A 63 -5.28 19.42 24.10
C GLU A 63 -4.44 18.90 25.28
N LYS A 64 -4.73 19.35 26.51
CA LYS A 64 -4.07 18.80 27.71
C LYS A 64 -4.57 17.36 27.90
N ILE A 65 -3.84 16.39 27.35
CA ILE A 65 -4.19 14.97 27.43
C ILE A 65 -4.12 14.51 28.89
N LYS A 66 -5.26 14.20 29.51
CA LYS A 66 -5.31 13.45 30.77
C LYS A 66 -5.22 11.96 30.46
N LEU A 67 -4.08 11.34 30.76
CA LEU A 67 -3.86 9.91 30.58
C LEU A 67 -4.85 9.09 31.41
N THR A 68 -5.52 8.13 30.77
CA THR A 68 -6.36 7.13 31.44
C THR A 68 -5.53 6.17 32.30
N LYS A 69 -6.16 5.49 33.27
CA LYS A 69 -5.49 4.46 34.08
C LYS A 69 -4.84 3.36 33.23
N LYS A 70 -5.46 3.00 32.09
CA LYS A 70 -4.93 2.00 31.15
C LYS A 70 -3.66 2.50 30.45
N GLU A 71 -3.66 3.73 29.97
CA GLU A 71 -2.49 4.36 29.34
C GLU A 71 -1.33 4.54 30.32
N GLN A 72 -1.61 4.92 31.58
CA GLN A 72 -0.58 5.02 32.62
C GLN A 72 0.05 3.66 32.96
N ARG A 73 -0.75 2.60 33.03
CA ARG A 73 -0.24 1.23 33.21
C ARG A 73 0.64 0.80 32.04
N LEU A 74 0.21 1.10 30.81
CA LEU A 74 0.98 0.83 29.60
C LEU A 74 2.32 1.58 29.57
N ALA A 75 2.34 2.86 30.00
CA ALA A 75 3.57 3.64 30.17
C ALA A 75 4.57 2.93 31.09
N LYS A 76 4.07 2.49 32.25
CA LYS A 76 4.88 1.82 33.28
C LYS A 76 5.41 0.47 32.78
N ALA A 77 4.57 -0.32 32.12
CA ALA A 77 4.94 -1.62 31.56
C ALA A 77 5.97 -1.48 30.42
N GLY A 78 5.81 -0.47 29.57
CA GLY A 78 6.71 -0.18 28.45
C GLY A 78 7.94 0.65 28.82
N LYS A 79 8.14 1.01 30.09
CA LYS A 79 9.23 1.92 30.54
C LYS A 79 9.30 3.24 29.75
N LEU A 80 8.17 3.70 29.20
CA LEU A 80 8.10 4.94 28.43
C LEU A 80 7.88 6.11 29.39
N ASN A 81 8.66 7.18 29.26
CA ASN A 81 8.42 8.39 30.06
C ASN A 81 7.07 9.05 29.65
N LYS A 82 6.54 9.89 30.54
CA LYS A 82 5.21 10.49 30.37
C LYS A 82 5.12 11.36 29.11
N ASP A 83 6.16 12.11 28.79
CA ASP A 83 6.17 13.05 27.65
C ASP A 83 6.19 12.31 26.31
N SER A 84 7.03 11.28 26.19
CA SER A 84 7.04 10.37 25.05
C SER A 84 5.70 9.67 24.87
N LEU A 85 5.06 9.24 25.97
CA LEU A 85 3.73 8.65 25.87
C LEU A 85 2.70 9.66 25.38
N MET A 86 2.74 10.90 25.86
CA MET A 86 1.83 11.94 25.37
C MET A 86 2.00 12.20 23.87
N LEU A 87 3.22 12.17 23.34
CA LEU A 87 3.48 12.32 21.90
C LEU A 87 2.91 11.14 21.10
N VAL A 88 3.03 9.91 21.62
CA VAL A 88 2.45 8.72 21.00
C VAL A 88 0.93 8.73 21.03
N LEU A 89 0.35 9.27 22.10
CA LEU A 89 -1.11 9.33 22.33
C LEU A 89 -1.76 10.60 21.78
N GLN A 90 -0.96 11.55 21.29
CA GLN A 90 -1.50 12.74 20.68
C GLN A 90 -2.28 12.34 19.43
N LYS A 91 -3.57 12.70 19.41
CA LYS A 91 -4.40 12.61 18.23
C LYS A 91 -3.96 13.69 17.25
N ASP A 92 -2.83 13.46 16.60
CA ASP A 92 -2.42 14.24 15.46
C ASP A 92 -2.84 13.50 14.20
N GLU A 93 -3.80 14.09 13.50
CA GLU A 93 -4.19 13.61 12.18
C GLU A 93 -3.19 14.06 11.12
N ARG A 94 -2.26 14.97 11.43
CA ARG A 94 -1.30 15.51 10.45
C ARG A 94 -0.12 14.59 10.22
N ILE A 95 0.46 14.67 9.02
CA ILE A 95 1.80 14.15 8.77
C ILE A 95 2.80 15.09 9.45
N SER A 96 3.62 14.55 10.35
CA SER A 96 4.60 15.33 11.09
C SER A 96 5.78 15.73 10.19
N ASP A 97 6.08 17.02 10.17
CA ASP A 97 7.30 17.61 9.60
C ASP A 97 8.28 17.92 10.74
N PHE A 98 9.51 17.40 10.64
CA PHE A 98 10.57 17.63 11.62
C PHE A 98 11.68 18.56 11.14
N ARG A 99 11.56 19.13 9.93
CA ARG A 99 12.55 20.06 9.37
C ARG A 99 12.30 21.47 9.87
N THR A 100 13.37 22.24 10.05
CA THR A 100 13.33 23.61 10.55
C THR A 100 13.38 24.67 9.43
N ASP A 101 13.62 24.26 8.17
CA ASP A 101 14.12 25.15 7.11
C ASP A 101 13.34 25.13 5.78
N SER A 102 12.24 24.38 5.62
CA SER A 102 11.44 24.49 4.38
C SER A 102 9.99 24.03 4.47
N LEU A 103 9.19 24.59 3.56
CA LEU A 103 7.84 24.18 3.19
C LEU A 103 7.72 22.65 3.00
N ASP A 104 6.70 22.08 3.64
CA ASP A 104 6.09 20.75 3.46
C ASP A 104 7.07 19.57 3.21
N ILE A 105 7.25 18.69 4.22
CA ILE A 105 8.09 17.48 4.15
C ILE A 105 7.77 16.51 3.01
N LEU A 106 6.58 16.60 2.41
CA LEU A 106 6.20 15.85 1.20
C LEU A 106 6.01 16.75 -0.03
N GLY A 107 6.58 17.95 -0.01
CA GLY A 107 6.36 18.97 -1.03
C GLY A 107 6.83 18.61 -2.44
N ARG A 108 7.85 17.74 -2.60
CA ARG A 108 8.26 17.27 -3.94
C ARG A 108 7.22 16.29 -4.49
N PHE A 109 6.77 15.36 -3.65
CA PHE A 109 5.70 14.43 -4.00
C PHE A 109 4.39 15.16 -4.31
N PHE A 110 3.99 16.14 -3.51
CA PHE A 110 2.77 16.91 -3.76
C PHE A 110 2.86 17.77 -5.03
N ASN A 111 4.02 18.36 -5.33
CA ASN A 111 4.23 19.01 -6.64
C ASN A 111 4.05 18.01 -7.80
N ARG A 112 4.54 16.78 -7.66
CA ARG A 112 4.37 15.73 -8.67
C ARG A 112 2.90 15.34 -8.84
N LEU A 113 2.13 15.23 -7.75
CA LEU A 113 0.68 15.00 -7.83
C LEU A 113 -0.06 16.16 -8.50
N GLU A 114 0.33 17.40 -8.23
CA GLU A 114 -0.24 18.58 -8.91
C GLU A 114 0.00 18.55 -10.43
N GLN A 115 1.18 18.10 -10.86
CA GLN A 115 1.48 17.92 -12.29
C GLN A 115 0.69 16.76 -12.90
N ALA A 116 0.45 15.69 -12.16
CA ALA A 116 -0.37 14.56 -12.61
C ALA A 116 -1.86 14.93 -12.72
N GLU A 117 -2.37 15.78 -11.82
CA GLU A 117 -3.74 16.31 -11.88
C GLU A 117 -3.98 17.12 -13.18
N GLN A 118 -2.91 17.69 -13.78
CA GLN A 118 -2.95 18.36 -15.07
C GLN A 118 -2.76 17.40 -16.27
N GLY A 119 -2.68 16.09 -16.04
CA GLY A 119 -2.47 15.07 -17.07
C GLY A 119 -1.05 15.01 -17.64
N LYS A 120 -0.08 15.69 -17.02
CA LYS A 120 1.24 15.93 -17.62
C LYS A 120 2.32 14.94 -17.20
N ASN A 121 2.11 14.12 -16.15
CA ASN A 121 3.17 13.28 -15.59
C ASN A 121 2.65 12.03 -14.89
N ARG A 122 3.57 11.07 -14.76
CA ARG A 122 3.43 9.89 -13.91
C ARG A 122 3.99 10.18 -12.52
N VAL A 123 3.31 9.66 -11.51
CA VAL A 123 3.77 9.66 -10.11
C VAL A 123 3.89 8.23 -9.64
N ARG A 124 5.04 7.84 -9.09
CA ARG A 124 5.26 6.47 -8.60
C ARG A 124 5.53 6.44 -7.10
N ILE A 125 4.77 5.59 -6.41
CA ILE A 125 4.89 5.34 -4.99
C ILE A 125 5.47 3.94 -4.76
N GLY A 126 6.58 3.85 -4.03
CA GLY A 126 7.16 2.59 -3.57
C GLY A 126 6.74 2.31 -2.13
N TRP A 127 5.86 1.33 -1.92
CA TRP A 127 5.32 1.04 -0.59
C TRP A 127 5.96 -0.20 0.01
N PHE A 128 6.91 0.02 0.92
CA PHE A 128 7.67 -1.03 1.60
C PHE A 128 6.98 -1.42 2.90
N GLY A 129 6.79 -2.72 3.11
CA GLY A 129 6.21 -3.19 4.37
C GLY A 129 6.33 -4.68 4.62
N ASP A 130 5.59 -5.12 5.63
CA ASP A 130 5.56 -6.50 6.12
C ASP A 130 4.27 -7.23 5.75
N SER A 131 3.86 -8.21 6.56
CA SER A 131 2.64 -9.01 6.33
C SER A 131 1.37 -8.16 6.26
N MET A 132 1.34 -6.97 6.86
CA MET A 132 0.15 -6.10 6.89
C MET A 132 -0.30 -5.63 5.51
N ILE A 133 0.62 -5.49 4.56
CA ILE A 133 0.33 -5.07 3.20
C ILE A 133 0.48 -6.21 2.19
N GLU A 134 0.90 -7.41 2.61
CA GLU A 134 1.29 -8.50 1.70
C GLU A 134 0.17 -8.90 0.73
N GLY A 135 -1.07 -8.96 1.21
CA GLY A 135 -2.26 -9.23 0.39
C GLY A 135 -2.69 -8.10 -0.55
N ASP A 136 -1.99 -6.97 -0.55
CA ASP A 136 -2.30 -5.75 -1.28
C ASP A 136 -3.63 -5.07 -0.87
N PHE A 137 -4.33 -5.50 0.18
CA PHE A 137 -5.64 -4.95 0.55
C PHE A 137 -5.62 -3.49 1.05
N ILE A 138 -4.57 -3.10 1.78
CA ILE A 138 -4.40 -1.70 2.22
C ILE A 138 -3.97 -0.85 1.02
N THR A 139 -2.89 -1.28 0.36
CA THR A 139 -2.25 -0.56 -0.74
C THR A 139 -3.13 -0.50 -2.00
N GLN A 140 -3.98 -1.49 -2.28
CA GLN A 140 -4.97 -1.41 -3.35
C GLN A 140 -5.98 -0.30 -3.10
N THR A 141 -6.43 -0.15 -1.85
CA THR A 141 -7.40 0.89 -1.50
C THR A 141 -6.76 2.27 -1.67
N VAL A 142 -5.50 2.43 -1.25
CA VAL A 142 -4.74 3.66 -1.49
C VAL A 142 -4.51 3.91 -2.98
N ARG A 143 -4.09 2.88 -3.72
CA ARG A 143 -3.85 2.93 -5.17
C ARG A 143 -5.11 3.39 -5.90
N THR A 144 -6.26 2.76 -5.64
CA THR A 144 -7.54 3.12 -6.25
C THR A 144 -7.94 4.55 -5.90
N ALA A 145 -7.81 4.97 -4.63
CA ALA A 145 -8.15 6.35 -4.24
C ALA A 145 -7.31 7.40 -5.00
N LEU A 146 -6.00 7.16 -5.11
CA LEU A 146 -5.10 8.08 -5.81
C LEU A 146 -5.27 8.01 -7.34
N GLN A 147 -5.46 6.83 -7.91
CA GLN A 147 -5.73 6.67 -9.34
C GLN A 147 -7.05 7.32 -9.76
N ASN A 148 -8.08 7.25 -8.91
CA ASN A 148 -9.34 7.94 -9.16
C ASN A 148 -9.18 9.47 -9.13
N GLN A 149 -8.30 10.00 -8.28
CA GLN A 149 -8.09 11.45 -8.16
C GLN A 149 -7.14 12.00 -9.24
N PHE A 150 -6.06 11.28 -9.56
CA PHE A 150 -4.94 11.78 -10.37
C PHE A 150 -4.77 11.03 -11.70
N GLY A 151 -5.69 10.11 -12.02
CA GLY A 151 -5.54 9.18 -13.13
C GLY A 151 -4.50 8.10 -12.85
N GLY A 152 -4.27 7.26 -13.85
CA GLY A 152 -3.36 6.13 -13.78
C GLY A 152 -4.08 4.79 -13.71
N LYS A 153 -3.41 3.78 -14.26
CA LYS A 153 -3.86 2.38 -14.35
C LYS A 153 -2.67 1.45 -14.13
N GLY A 154 -2.99 0.21 -13.83
CA GLY A 154 -2.03 -0.86 -13.61
C GLY A 154 -1.62 -1.00 -12.14
N VAL A 155 -1.14 -2.19 -11.80
CA VAL A 155 -0.78 -2.56 -10.43
C VAL A 155 0.62 -2.08 -10.03
N GLY A 156 1.43 -1.62 -10.98
CA GLY A 156 2.83 -1.29 -10.77
C GLY A 156 3.71 -2.55 -10.69
N PHE A 157 4.84 -2.44 -10.01
CA PHE A 157 5.81 -3.52 -9.86
C PHE A 157 5.26 -4.61 -8.94
N VAL A 158 5.37 -5.86 -9.38
CA VAL A 158 5.04 -7.05 -8.61
C VAL A 158 6.13 -8.09 -8.79
N THR A 159 6.42 -8.84 -7.73
CA THR A 159 7.48 -9.83 -7.76
C THR A 159 7.12 -11.05 -8.60
N MET A 160 8.15 -11.70 -9.15
CA MET A 160 7.94 -12.84 -10.04
C MET A 160 7.20 -14.00 -9.37
N LEU A 161 7.39 -14.16 -8.05
CA LEU A 161 6.70 -15.12 -7.21
C LEU A 161 6.10 -14.40 -6.00
N SER A 162 4.96 -14.89 -5.52
CA SER A 162 4.30 -14.39 -4.32
C SER A 162 3.64 -15.55 -3.55
N PRO A 163 3.95 -15.73 -2.26
CA PRO A 163 3.30 -16.77 -1.44
C PRO A 163 1.81 -16.47 -1.19
N VAL A 164 1.36 -15.27 -1.50
CA VAL A 164 -0.01 -14.79 -1.27
C VAL A 164 -0.80 -14.56 -2.57
N ALA A 165 -0.28 -15.04 -3.70
CA ALA A 165 -0.90 -14.87 -5.01
C ALA A 165 -2.39 -15.30 -5.03
N GLY A 166 -2.74 -16.36 -4.28
CA GLY A 166 -4.10 -16.92 -4.27
C GLY A 166 -5.19 -16.03 -3.66
N PHE A 167 -4.85 -14.96 -2.93
CA PHE A 167 -5.85 -14.04 -2.37
C PHE A 167 -5.65 -12.57 -2.75
N ARG A 168 -4.63 -12.27 -3.57
CA ARG A 168 -4.44 -10.93 -4.12
C ARG A 168 -5.47 -10.66 -5.22
N GLN A 169 -6.12 -9.50 -5.18
CA GLN A 169 -7.20 -9.15 -6.12
C GLN A 169 -6.76 -8.20 -7.24
N THR A 170 -5.61 -7.56 -7.07
CA THR A 170 -5.10 -6.52 -7.97
C THR A 170 -4.32 -7.06 -9.16
N ILE A 171 -3.84 -8.28 -9.07
CA ILE A 171 -3.24 -9.05 -10.15
C ILE A 171 -3.38 -10.54 -9.81
N GLY A 172 -3.82 -11.34 -10.78
CA GLY A 172 -3.77 -12.79 -10.67
C GLY A 172 -2.37 -13.30 -10.99
N GLN A 173 -1.88 -14.30 -10.26
CA GLN A 173 -0.54 -14.84 -10.45
C GLN A 173 -0.49 -16.35 -10.21
N THR A 174 0.13 -17.09 -11.13
CA THR A 174 0.46 -18.51 -10.98
C THR A 174 1.86 -18.78 -11.50
N SER A 175 2.50 -19.86 -11.07
CA SER A 175 3.85 -20.20 -11.52
C SER A 175 4.08 -21.70 -11.50
N SER A 176 5.14 -22.14 -12.17
CA SER A 176 5.71 -23.47 -11.94
C SER A 176 6.37 -23.58 -10.57
N ALA A 177 6.71 -24.80 -10.15
CA ALA A 177 7.35 -25.07 -8.85
C ALA A 177 8.89 -24.94 -8.89
N ASN A 178 9.50 -25.04 -10.07
CA ASN A 178 10.95 -25.05 -10.28
C ASN A 178 11.57 -23.64 -10.27
N TRP A 179 11.44 -22.95 -9.14
CA TRP A 179 12.10 -21.68 -8.88
C TRP A 179 12.87 -21.76 -7.56
N GLN A 180 13.96 -21.00 -7.47
CA GLN A 180 14.63 -20.74 -6.20
C GLN A 180 14.55 -19.26 -5.86
N THR A 181 14.19 -18.95 -4.61
CA THR A 181 14.06 -17.57 -4.13
C THR A 181 15.10 -17.29 -3.05
N TYR A 182 15.79 -16.15 -3.15
CA TYR A 182 16.58 -15.58 -2.07
C TYR A 182 16.01 -14.25 -1.64
N THR A 183 16.04 -13.99 -0.34
CA THR A 183 15.46 -12.79 0.25
C THR A 183 16.46 -12.07 1.13
N VAL A 184 16.12 -10.84 1.51
CA VAL A 184 16.90 -10.06 2.48
C VAL A 184 16.92 -10.68 3.89
N LEU A 185 16.01 -11.61 4.19
CA LEU A 185 15.95 -12.31 5.48
C LEU A 185 17.00 -13.42 5.59
N ALA A 186 17.37 -14.01 4.46
CA ALA A 186 18.40 -15.05 4.35
C ALA A 186 19.34 -14.69 3.19
N PRO A 187 20.16 -13.64 3.33
CA PRO A 187 21.00 -13.16 2.25
C PRO A 187 22.06 -14.22 1.89
N ARG A 188 22.24 -14.45 0.59
CA ARG A 188 23.23 -15.41 0.06
C ARG A 188 24.24 -14.69 -0.82
N LYS A 189 25.54 -14.94 -0.59
CA LYS A 189 26.62 -14.38 -1.40
C LYS A 189 26.39 -14.70 -2.88
N GLY A 190 26.54 -13.69 -3.74
CA GLY A 190 26.35 -13.81 -5.19
C GLY A 190 24.92 -13.59 -5.68
N PHE A 191 23.93 -13.57 -4.79
CA PHE A 191 22.53 -13.25 -5.10
C PHE A 191 22.13 -11.95 -4.42
N PHE A 192 21.59 -11.02 -5.21
CA PHE A 192 21.21 -9.71 -4.73
C PHE A 192 19.69 -9.58 -4.79
N PRO A 193 18.98 -9.62 -3.65
CA PRO A 193 17.57 -9.34 -3.60
C PRO A 193 17.25 -7.98 -4.24
N GLY A 194 16.16 -7.90 -5.00
CA GLY A 194 15.73 -6.68 -5.68
C GLY A 194 15.00 -5.70 -4.77
N ILE A 195 14.33 -4.72 -5.38
CA ILE A 195 13.63 -3.64 -4.65
C ILE A 195 12.58 -4.15 -3.65
N ALA A 196 11.91 -5.27 -3.94
CA ALA A 196 10.95 -5.91 -3.04
C ALA A 196 11.60 -6.83 -1.98
N GLY A 197 12.93 -6.81 -1.82
CA GLY A 197 13.64 -7.63 -0.85
C GLY A 197 13.75 -9.11 -1.21
N GLN A 198 13.48 -9.47 -2.47
CA GLN A 198 13.66 -10.84 -2.98
C GLN A 198 14.16 -10.89 -4.43
N VAL A 199 14.70 -12.04 -4.82
CA VAL A 199 15.14 -12.36 -6.18
C VAL A 199 14.85 -13.83 -6.49
N ASN A 200 14.42 -14.12 -7.71
CA ASN A 200 14.01 -15.46 -8.13
C ASN A 200 14.92 -15.98 -9.23
N ILE A 201 15.26 -17.27 -9.18
CA ILE A 201 16.17 -17.95 -10.09
C ILE A 201 15.40 -19.10 -10.72
N PRO A 202 15.26 -19.14 -12.05
CA PRO A 202 14.69 -20.28 -12.72
C PRO A 202 15.62 -21.50 -12.54
N ILE A 203 15.05 -22.65 -12.18
CA ILE A 203 15.78 -23.92 -12.11
C ILE A 203 15.28 -24.80 -13.24
N ASN A 204 16.19 -25.22 -14.12
CA ASN A 204 15.89 -26.22 -15.13
C ASN A 204 16.26 -27.60 -14.62
N SER A 205 15.36 -28.56 -14.76
CA SER A 205 15.65 -29.99 -14.58
C SER A 205 15.08 -30.80 -15.74
N THR A 206 15.43 -32.07 -15.84
CA THR A 206 14.85 -33.01 -16.81
C THR A 206 13.34 -33.13 -16.66
N GLU A 207 12.83 -33.10 -15.43
CA GLU A 207 11.39 -33.16 -15.11
C GLU A 207 10.66 -31.82 -15.29
N ASN A 208 11.37 -30.71 -15.10
CA ASN A 208 10.83 -29.35 -15.23
C ASN A 208 11.77 -28.51 -16.12
N PRO A 209 11.64 -28.60 -17.46
CA PRO A 209 12.62 -28.06 -18.39
C PRO A 209 12.61 -26.53 -18.50
N SER A 210 11.64 -25.84 -17.89
CA SER A 210 11.55 -24.37 -17.91
C SER A 210 10.76 -23.86 -16.72
N SER A 211 11.19 -22.74 -16.13
CA SER A 211 10.44 -22.05 -15.10
C SER A 211 9.49 -21.04 -15.74
N TRP A 212 8.24 -21.00 -15.31
CA TRP A 212 7.25 -20.07 -15.85
C TRP A 212 6.46 -19.36 -14.76
N ALA A 213 5.96 -18.17 -15.10
CA ALA A 213 5.01 -17.42 -14.30
C ALA A 213 3.94 -16.79 -15.20
N SER A 214 2.69 -16.86 -14.79
CA SER A 214 1.53 -16.31 -15.49
C SER A 214 0.87 -15.24 -14.65
N PHE A 215 0.43 -14.18 -15.30
CA PHE A 215 -0.19 -13.01 -14.71
C PHE A 215 -1.46 -12.65 -15.47
N THR A 216 -2.50 -12.27 -14.74
CA THR A 216 -3.73 -11.69 -15.30
C THR A 216 -4.03 -10.36 -14.60
N PRO A 217 -4.64 -9.38 -15.27
CA PRO A 217 -5.07 -8.14 -14.65
C PRO A 217 -5.99 -8.40 -13.44
N GLY A 218 -6.13 -7.39 -12.58
CA GLY A 218 -6.94 -7.47 -11.38
C GLY A 218 -8.36 -8.00 -11.65
N THR A 219 -8.85 -8.84 -10.74
CA THR A 219 -10.13 -9.54 -10.89
C THR A 219 -11.31 -8.73 -10.36
N ALA A 220 -11.06 -7.61 -9.67
CA ALA A 220 -12.07 -6.86 -8.94
C ALA A 220 -13.17 -6.22 -9.81
N ASP A 221 -12.88 -5.91 -11.08
CA ASP A 221 -13.85 -5.32 -12.01
C ASP A 221 -14.16 -6.19 -13.24
N GLY A 222 -13.44 -7.31 -13.40
CA GLY A 222 -13.57 -8.25 -14.54
C GLY A 222 -13.31 -7.63 -15.92
N LYS A 223 -12.87 -6.37 -15.98
CA LYS A 223 -12.69 -5.58 -17.20
C LYS A 223 -11.28 -4.99 -17.32
N SER A 224 -10.46 -5.17 -16.29
CA SER A 224 -9.07 -4.74 -16.29
C SER A 224 -8.28 -5.40 -17.42
N THR A 225 -7.48 -4.57 -18.08
CA THR A 225 -6.51 -4.98 -19.11
C THR A 225 -5.15 -4.44 -18.71
N PHE A 226 -4.10 -5.16 -19.07
CA PHE A 226 -2.75 -4.67 -18.89
C PHE A 226 -2.50 -3.42 -19.72
N GLN A 227 -1.65 -2.55 -19.19
CA GLN A 227 -1.16 -1.36 -19.85
C GLN A 227 0.17 -1.72 -20.53
N THR A 228 1.28 -1.06 -20.16
CA THR A 228 2.61 -1.46 -20.60
C THR A 228 3.23 -2.44 -19.62
N LEU A 229 3.58 -3.64 -20.10
CA LEU A 229 4.25 -4.65 -19.29
C LEU A 229 5.77 -4.56 -19.46
N LYS A 230 6.45 -4.59 -18.32
CA LYS A 230 7.91 -4.57 -18.24
C LYS A 230 8.41 -5.72 -17.38
N LEU A 231 9.51 -6.34 -17.78
CA LEU A 231 10.23 -7.35 -17.02
C LEU A 231 11.50 -6.75 -16.41
N TYR A 232 11.73 -7.00 -15.13
CA TYR A 232 12.96 -6.63 -14.42
C TYR A 232 13.79 -7.87 -14.12
N TYR A 233 15.04 -7.87 -14.57
CA TYR A 233 15.94 -9.01 -14.48
C TYR A 233 17.39 -8.56 -14.24
N GLY A 234 18.24 -9.46 -13.73
CA GLY A 234 19.64 -9.18 -13.47
C GLY A 234 20.53 -9.46 -14.68
N ARG A 235 21.82 -9.70 -14.41
CA ARG A 235 22.81 -9.89 -15.47
C ARG A 235 22.48 -11.10 -16.34
N SER A 236 22.52 -10.92 -17.65
CA SER A 236 22.32 -11.98 -18.62
C SER A 236 23.01 -11.65 -19.94
N ARG A 237 23.67 -12.63 -20.56
CA ARG A 237 24.34 -12.47 -21.85
C ARG A 237 23.60 -13.14 -23.01
N LYS A 238 23.00 -14.29 -22.74
CA LYS A 238 22.45 -15.19 -23.77
C LYS A 238 21.14 -15.89 -23.36
N ASN A 239 20.56 -15.58 -22.21
CA ASN A 239 19.29 -16.20 -21.83
C ASN A 239 18.18 -15.71 -22.74
N LEU A 240 17.24 -16.60 -23.04
CA LEU A 240 16.06 -16.29 -23.82
C LEU A 240 14.84 -16.23 -22.90
N LEU A 241 14.03 -15.22 -23.12
CA LEU A 241 12.67 -15.14 -22.60
C LEU A 241 11.73 -15.55 -23.72
N THR A 242 10.93 -16.58 -23.50
CA THR A 242 9.71 -16.81 -24.28
C THR A 242 8.54 -16.30 -23.46
N TYR A 243 7.66 -15.51 -24.05
CA TYR A 243 6.46 -15.03 -23.36
C TYR A 243 5.24 -15.11 -24.26
N PHE A 244 4.07 -15.19 -23.64
CA PHE A 244 2.79 -15.31 -24.31
C PHE A 244 1.90 -14.16 -23.86
N LEU A 245 1.32 -13.47 -24.83
CA LEU A 245 0.33 -12.41 -24.62
C LEU A 245 -0.99 -12.93 -25.16
N ASP A 246 -1.95 -13.21 -24.27
CA ASP A 246 -3.21 -13.90 -24.61
C ASP A 246 -3.00 -15.16 -25.48
N GLY A 247 -1.99 -15.96 -25.12
CA GLY A 247 -1.62 -17.19 -25.83
C GLY A 247 -0.76 -17.00 -27.08
N LYS A 248 -0.58 -15.77 -27.58
CA LYS A 248 0.30 -15.48 -28.73
C LYS A 248 1.77 -15.47 -28.29
N PRO A 249 2.66 -16.29 -28.88
CA PRO A 249 4.06 -16.39 -28.45
C PRO A 249 4.92 -15.25 -29.00
N PHE A 250 5.87 -14.83 -28.17
CA PHE A 250 6.94 -13.89 -28.47
C PHE A 250 8.24 -14.41 -27.86
N THR A 251 9.38 -13.99 -28.41
CA THR A 251 10.70 -14.34 -27.87
C THR A 251 11.60 -13.13 -27.90
N ASP A 252 12.29 -12.89 -26.78
CA ASP A 252 13.26 -11.82 -26.62
C ASP A 252 14.56 -12.36 -26.01
N SER A 253 15.67 -11.75 -26.39
CA SER A 253 16.98 -12.06 -25.81
C SER A 253 17.26 -11.16 -24.60
N LEU A 254 17.50 -11.75 -23.44
CA LEU A 254 17.84 -11.03 -22.22
C LEU A 254 19.33 -10.68 -22.23
N LYS A 255 19.66 -9.47 -22.68
CA LYS A 255 21.04 -8.95 -22.79
C LYS A 255 21.27 -7.81 -21.79
N GLY A 256 21.46 -8.16 -20.51
CA GLY A 256 21.67 -7.22 -19.41
C GLY A 256 23.09 -7.28 -18.83
N ARG A 257 23.81 -6.16 -18.80
CA ARG A 257 25.15 -6.06 -18.17
C ARG A 257 25.10 -5.54 -16.72
N LEU A 258 24.00 -4.89 -16.36
CA LEU A 258 23.79 -4.29 -15.04
C LEU A 258 23.21 -5.31 -14.05
N LEU A 259 23.27 -5.00 -12.74
CA LEU A 259 22.63 -5.82 -11.70
C LEU A 259 21.10 -5.78 -11.82
N VAL A 260 20.57 -4.71 -12.40
CA VAL A 260 19.14 -4.54 -12.71
C VAL A 260 19.01 -4.01 -14.13
N ASN A 261 18.17 -4.66 -14.91
CA ASN A 261 17.86 -4.33 -16.31
C ASN A 261 16.34 -4.40 -16.48
N GLU A 262 15.81 -3.63 -17.45
CA GLU A 262 14.40 -3.62 -17.84
C GLU A 262 14.27 -4.14 -19.27
N LEU A 263 13.22 -4.92 -19.54
CA LEU A 263 12.75 -5.24 -20.89
C LEU A 263 11.27 -4.85 -20.97
N THR A 264 10.93 -3.90 -21.82
CA THR A 264 9.53 -3.61 -22.19
C THR A 264 9.04 -4.68 -23.14
N LEU A 265 7.93 -5.34 -22.81
CA LEU A 265 7.33 -6.39 -23.64
C LEU A 265 6.49 -5.78 -24.77
N ASN A 266 6.28 -6.54 -25.85
CA ASN A 266 5.48 -6.09 -27.00
C ASN A 266 3.96 -6.10 -26.71
N THR A 267 3.52 -5.26 -25.77
CA THR A 267 2.12 -5.16 -25.34
C THR A 267 1.25 -4.39 -26.32
N GLN A 268 -0.01 -4.80 -26.45
CA GLN A 268 -1.06 -4.10 -27.18
C GLN A 268 -2.22 -3.77 -26.22
N PRO A 269 -3.00 -2.70 -26.48
CA PRO A 269 -4.21 -2.42 -25.70
C PRO A 269 -5.16 -3.62 -25.69
N GLY A 270 -5.82 -3.85 -24.54
CA GLY A 270 -6.79 -4.94 -24.42
C GLY A 270 -6.20 -6.28 -23.96
N LEU A 271 -4.95 -6.32 -23.51
CA LEU A 271 -4.28 -7.54 -23.09
C LEU A 271 -4.83 -8.08 -21.74
N HIS A 272 -5.12 -9.39 -21.68
CA HIS A 272 -5.72 -10.03 -20.50
C HIS A 272 -4.83 -11.07 -19.81
N GLN A 273 -3.73 -11.49 -20.42
CA GLN A 273 -2.81 -12.47 -19.84
C GLN A 273 -1.39 -12.26 -20.33
N LEU A 274 -0.44 -12.35 -19.40
CA LEU A 274 0.98 -12.52 -19.67
C LEU A 274 1.43 -13.86 -19.09
N LYS A 275 2.03 -14.73 -19.88
CA LYS A 275 2.80 -15.88 -19.39
C LYS A 275 4.25 -15.74 -19.81
N THR A 276 5.16 -15.83 -18.86
CA THR A 276 6.62 -15.80 -19.08
C THR A 276 7.20 -17.20 -18.89
N VAL A 277 8.16 -17.56 -19.71
CA VAL A 277 8.87 -18.84 -19.69
C VAL A 277 10.36 -18.54 -19.84
N PHE A 278 11.13 -18.94 -18.83
CA PHE A 278 12.56 -18.70 -18.76
C PHE A 278 13.33 -19.97 -19.09
N LYS A 279 14.27 -19.84 -20.02
CA LYS A 279 15.22 -20.91 -20.37
C LYS A 279 16.64 -20.45 -20.06
N GLY A 280 17.27 -21.08 -19.09
CA GLY A 280 18.71 -20.97 -18.84
C GLY A 280 19.04 -20.89 -17.36
N ASP A 281 20.22 -21.41 -17.03
CA ASP A 281 20.73 -21.41 -15.66
C ASP A 281 21.38 -20.06 -15.33
N SER A 282 21.37 -19.66 -14.06
CA SER A 282 22.04 -18.46 -13.53
C SER A 282 21.41 -17.09 -13.92
N LEU A 283 20.17 -17.05 -14.42
CA LEU A 283 19.41 -15.81 -14.54
C LEU A 283 18.83 -15.41 -13.17
N THR A 284 18.83 -14.11 -12.86
CA THR A 284 18.03 -13.57 -11.76
C THR A 284 16.86 -12.77 -12.30
N VAL A 285 15.68 -12.99 -11.74
CA VAL A 285 14.42 -12.36 -12.14
C VAL A 285 13.80 -11.70 -10.92
N PHE A 286 13.51 -10.41 -11.03
CA PHE A 286 12.96 -9.62 -9.93
C PHE A 286 11.43 -9.64 -9.94
N GLY A 287 10.84 -9.39 -11.11
CA GLY A 287 9.40 -9.25 -11.25
C GLY A 287 8.99 -8.58 -12.55
N ILE A 288 7.70 -8.30 -12.66
CA ILE A 288 7.13 -7.52 -13.76
C ILE A 288 6.56 -6.21 -13.23
N SER A 289 6.30 -5.25 -14.11
CA SER A 289 5.51 -4.07 -13.77
C SER A 289 4.46 -3.84 -14.85
N ASP A 290 3.23 -3.57 -14.42
CA ASP A 290 2.13 -3.12 -15.26
C ASP A 290 1.94 -1.61 -15.06
N GLU A 291 2.31 -0.83 -16.07
CA GLU A 291 2.48 0.61 -15.97
C GLU A 291 1.62 1.34 -17.00
N SER A 292 0.82 2.29 -16.52
CA SER A 292 0.28 3.35 -17.38
C SER A 292 1.32 4.44 -17.63
N GLU A 293 1.13 5.19 -18.72
CA GLU A 293 2.02 6.30 -19.10
C GLU A 293 1.90 7.51 -18.17
N ASN A 294 0.69 7.78 -17.65
CA ASN A 294 0.37 8.97 -16.85
C ASN A 294 -0.40 8.60 -15.58
N GLY A 295 -0.41 9.49 -14.60
CA GLY A 295 -1.14 9.30 -13.34
C GLY A 295 -0.35 8.50 -12.31
N VAL A 296 -1.04 7.89 -11.35
CA VAL A 296 -0.41 7.26 -10.18
C VAL A 296 -0.17 5.76 -10.38
N LEU A 297 1.06 5.34 -10.07
CA LEU A 297 1.44 3.94 -9.87
C LEU A 297 1.82 3.73 -8.40
N LEU A 298 1.41 2.60 -7.83
CA LEU A 298 1.75 2.22 -6.45
C LEU A 298 2.24 0.78 -6.42
N ASP A 299 3.54 0.62 -6.18
CA ASP A 299 4.19 -0.67 -6.04
C ASP A 299 4.05 -1.16 -4.60
N ASN A 300 3.50 -2.36 -4.41
CA ASN A 300 3.44 -3.01 -3.10
C ASN A 300 4.66 -3.92 -2.93
N LEU A 301 5.62 -3.45 -2.13
CA LEU A 301 6.92 -4.06 -1.88
C LEU A 301 6.93 -4.73 -0.51
N SER A 302 6.20 -5.83 -0.41
CA SER A 302 6.01 -6.57 0.84
C SER A 302 6.91 -7.80 0.92
N LEU A 303 7.37 -8.09 2.14
CA LEU A 303 8.04 -9.34 2.46
C LEU A 303 7.62 -9.79 3.86
N ARG A 304 6.94 -10.93 3.95
CA ARG A 304 6.50 -11.51 5.23
C ARG A 304 7.69 -11.74 6.18
N GLY A 305 7.47 -11.47 7.46
CA GLY A 305 8.51 -11.60 8.50
C GLY A 305 9.55 -10.48 8.50
N ASN A 306 9.51 -9.55 7.55
CA ASN A 306 10.45 -8.44 7.48
C ASN A 306 10.15 -7.38 8.54
N SER A 307 11.16 -6.97 9.30
CA SER A 307 11.09 -5.83 10.24
C SER A 307 11.48 -4.50 9.58
N GLY A 308 11.97 -4.52 8.34
CA GLY A 308 12.50 -3.36 7.62
C GLY A 308 14.02 -3.26 7.70
N THR A 309 14.64 -3.59 8.84
CA THR A 309 16.12 -3.57 8.98
C THR A 309 16.87 -4.55 8.06
N PRO A 310 16.31 -5.72 7.67
CA PRO A 310 16.91 -6.60 6.66
C PRO A 310 17.14 -5.94 5.30
N LEU A 311 16.43 -4.85 4.95
CA LEU A 311 16.65 -4.12 3.69
C LEU A 311 18.10 -3.61 3.53
N GLN A 312 18.88 -3.54 4.62
CA GLN A 312 20.33 -3.30 4.56
C GLN A 312 21.11 -4.35 3.75
N ALA A 313 20.53 -5.52 3.50
CA ALA A 313 21.13 -6.54 2.64
C ALA A 313 21.05 -6.20 1.15
N ILE A 314 20.17 -5.26 0.73
CA ILE A 314 20.09 -4.82 -0.66
C ILE A 314 21.26 -3.87 -0.96
N PRO A 315 22.16 -4.20 -1.90
CA PRO A 315 23.27 -3.31 -2.23
C PRO A 315 22.77 -1.96 -2.77
N GLU A 316 23.44 -0.87 -2.39
CA GLU A 316 23.06 0.48 -2.84
C GLU A 316 23.09 0.62 -4.37
N GLN A 317 24.00 -0.08 -5.05
CA GLN A 317 24.06 -0.12 -6.51
C GLN A 317 22.80 -0.75 -7.13
N VAL A 318 22.22 -1.78 -6.51
CA VAL A 318 20.97 -2.41 -6.98
C VAL A 318 19.83 -1.41 -6.86
N LEU A 319 19.72 -0.72 -5.71
CA LEU A 319 18.70 0.31 -5.49
C LEU A 319 18.83 1.46 -6.50
N ARG A 320 20.05 1.99 -6.73
CA ARG A 320 20.29 3.03 -7.74
C ARG A 320 19.92 2.57 -9.15
N GLN A 321 20.20 1.32 -9.51
CA GLN A 321 19.83 0.81 -10.83
C GLN A 321 18.32 0.60 -10.98
N PHE A 322 17.60 0.19 -9.93
CA PHE A 322 16.14 0.26 -9.92
C PHE A 322 15.65 1.71 -10.07
N ASN A 323 16.32 2.68 -9.42
CA ASN A 323 15.93 4.08 -9.52
C ASN A 323 16.01 4.63 -10.97
N ASN A 324 16.92 4.11 -11.81
CA ASN A 324 16.98 4.50 -13.22
C ASN A 324 15.66 4.24 -13.98
N TYR A 325 14.89 3.24 -13.54
CA TYR A 325 13.65 2.80 -14.18
C TYR A 325 12.40 3.24 -13.40
N LEU A 326 12.36 2.93 -12.10
CA LEU A 326 11.17 3.10 -11.26
C LEU A 326 10.94 4.57 -10.88
N LYS A 327 12.02 5.33 -10.62
CA LYS A 327 11.99 6.76 -10.29
C LYS A 327 10.89 7.14 -9.29
N TYR A 328 10.90 6.54 -8.10
CA TYR A 328 9.90 6.84 -7.07
C TYR A 328 9.87 8.33 -6.71
N ASP A 329 8.67 8.87 -6.57
CA ASP A 329 8.41 10.23 -6.07
C ASP A 329 8.10 10.20 -4.57
N LEU A 330 7.54 9.09 -4.08
CA LEU A 330 7.32 8.80 -2.66
C LEU A 330 7.75 7.38 -2.33
N ILE A 331 8.50 7.24 -1.24
CA ILE A 331 8.78 5.95 -0.60
C ILE A 331 8.04 5.90 0.73
N VAL A 332 7.15 4.93 0.90
CA VAL A 332 6.46 4.68 2.17
C VAL A 332 7.11 3.50 2.86
N LEU A 333 7.48 3.67 4.14
CA LEU A 333 7.99 2.62 5.01
C LEU A 333 6.90 2.30 6.04
N GLN A 334 6.31 1.11 5.97
CA GLN A 334 5.28 0.64 6.89
C GLN A 334 5.69 -0.72 7.49
N TYR A 335 6.46 -0.65 8.57
CA TYR A 335 6.98 -1.81 9.28
C TYR A 335 6.63 -1.73 10.76
N GLY A 336 6.72 -2.86 11.45
CA GLY A 336 6.77 -2.90 12.91
C GLY A 336 6.07 -4.10 13.52
N THR A 337 5.17 -4.76 12.78
CA THR A 337 4.42 -5.92 13.26
C THR A 337 5.34 -7.05 13.74
N ASN A 338 6.44 -7.28 12.99
CA ASN A 338 7.47 -8.26 13.34
C ASN A 338 8.45 -7.76 14.41
N VAL A 339 8.55 -6.45 14.65
CA VAL A 339 9.40 -5.88 15.71
C VAL A 339 8.71 -6.06 17.06
N VAL A 340 7.40 -5.84 17.13
CA VAL A 340 6.59 -6.12 18.32
C VAL A 340 6.14 -7.59 18.39
N ALA A 341 6.84 -8.51 17.72
CA ALA A 341 6.58 -9.94 17.86
C ALA A 341 6.96 -10.45 19.26
N THR A 342 7.97 -9.86 19.88
CA THR A 342 8.45 -10.17 21.24
C THR A 342 7.92 -9.15 22.25
N THR A 343 8.12 -9.37 23.56
CA THR A 343 7.88 -8.36 24.60
C THR A 343 9.09 -7.45 24.87
N GLU A 344 10.12 -7.52 24.02
CA GLU A 344 11.32 -6.70 24.16
C GLU A 344 10.99 -5.21 24.01
N THR A 345 11.56 -4.42 24.91
CA THR A 345 11.36 -2.97 24.99
C THR A 345 12.59 -2.17 24.54
N ASN A 346 13.75 -2.83 24.41
CA ASN A 346 14.95 -2.20 23.85
C ASN A 346 14.85 -2.18 22.32
N MET A 347 14.76 -0.99 21.75
CA MET A 347 14.59 -0.78 20.31
C MET A 347 15.85 -0.23 19.62
N ASP A 348 17.00 -0.23 20.29
CA ASP A 348 18.25 0.36 19.76
C ASP A 348 18.70 -0.29 18.46
N TRP A 349 18.61 -1.61 18.37
CA TRP A 349 18.97 -2.36 17.16
C TRP A 349 18.07 -1.96 15.98
N TYR A 350 16.79 -1.74 16.25
CA TYR A 350 15.79 -1.37 15.26
C TYR A 350 16.02 0.07 14.80
N GLU A 351 16.21 1.00 15.74
CA GLU A 351 16.50 2.40 15.45
C GLU A 351 17.76 2.56 14.60
N LYS A 352 18.89 1.99 15.05
CA LYS A 352 20.15 2.04 14.31
C LYS A 352 20.04 1.37 12.93
N GLY A 353 19.32 0.25 12.84
CA GLY A 353 19.09 -0.46 11.59
C GLY A 353 18.26 0.35 10.59
N MET A 354 17.14 0.91 11.02
CA MET A 354 16.25 1.68 10.17
C MET A 354 16.87 3.01 9.72
N ILE A 355 17.65 3.68 10.57
CA ILE A 355 18.42 4.87 10.18
C ILE A 355 19.35 4.55 9.00
N LYS A 356 20.06 3.40 9.05
CA LYS A 356 20.92 2.95 7.95
C LYS A 356 20.12 2.68 6.67
N VAL A 357 18.95 2.04 6.79
CA VAL A 357 18.03 1.81 5.65
C VAL A 357 17.59 3.13 5.03
N ILE A 358 17.06 4.05 5.83
CA ILE A 358 16.54 5.35 5.36
C ILE A 358 17.66 6.15 4.68
N ASN A 359 18.84 6.24 5.29
CA ASN A 359 19.96 6.97 4.70
C ASN A 359 20.42 6.34 3.38
N ARG A 360 20.38 5.01 3.26
CA ARG A 360 20.66 4.33 1.99
C ARG A 360 19.59 4.62 0.94
N LEU A 361 18.31 4.62 1.32
CA LEU A 361 17.21 4.97 0.41
C LEU A 361 17.32 6.41 -0.07
N LYS A 362 17.63 7.38 0.81
CA LYS A 362 17.89 8.78 0.44
C LYS A 362 18.99 8.92 -0.60
N ARG A 363 20.12 8.21 -0.44
CA ARG A 363 21.21 8.22 -1.43
C ARG A 363 20.83 7.50 -2.74
N SER A 364 19.96 6.49 -2.67
CA SER A 364 19.58 5.70 -3.84
C SER A 364 18.46 6.33 -4.67
N PHE A 365 17.56 7.06 -4.01
CA PHE A 365 16.38 7.73 -4.55
C PHE A 365 16.35 9.21 -4.12
N PRO A 366 17.33 10.02 -4.54
CA PRO A 366 17.47 11.40 -4.05
C PRO A 366 16.29 12.31 -4.39
N GLN A 367 15.48 11.94 -5.39
CA GLN A 367 14.29 12.68 -5.78
C GLN A 367 13.04 12.35 -4.94
N ALA A 368 13.03 11.21 -4.25
CA ALA A 368 11.86 10.72 -3.55
C ALA A 368 11.70 11.39 -2.18
N ASP A 369 10.48 11.80 -1.85
CA ASP A 369 10.12 12.03 -0.45
C ASP A 369 9.95 10.68 0.26
N ILE A 370 10.17 10.65 1.58
CA ILE A 370 10.05 9.43 2.37
C ILE A 370 9.07 9.67 3.51
N LEU A 371 8.10 8.77 3.63
CA LEU A 371 7.10 8.73 4.71
C LEU A 371 7.26 7.46 5.52
N LEU A 372 7.48 7.59 6.83
CA LEU A 372 7.42 6.50 7.79
C LEU A 372 6.04 6.45 8.43
N ILE A 373 5.27 5.40 8.13
CA ILE A 373 4.01 5.11 8.79
C ILE A 373 4.31 4.20 9.98
N SER A 374 3.84 4.59 11.18
CA SER A 374 4.10 3.82 12.39
C SER A 374 3.50 2.42 12.34
N VAL A 375 3.95 1.55 13.25
CA VAL A 375 3.23 0.32 13.56
C VAL A 375 1.79 0.64 13.96
N GLY A 376 0.86 -0.24 13.60
CA GLY A 376 -0.52 -0.21 14.09
C GLY A 376 -0.62 -0.77 15.51
N ASP A 377 -1.84 -0.84 16.05
CA ASP A 377 -2.06 -1.54 17.32
C ASP A 377 -1.95 -3.06 17.13
N LYS A 378 -1.42 -3.73 18.13
CA LYS A 378 -1.34 -5.18 18.25
C LYS A 378 -1.64 -5.55 19.69
N SER A 379 -2.47 -6.57 19.90
CA SER A 379 -2.84 -6.99 21.25
C SER A 379 -2.20 -8.32 21.64
N TYR A 380 -2.00 -8.49 22.95
CA TYR A 380 -1.62 -9.74 23.58
C TYR A 380 -2.62 -10.06 24.70
N LYS A 381 -2.62 -11.31 25.15
CA LYS A 381 -3.49 -11.76 26.23
C LYS A 381 -2.83 -11.46 27.59
N GLU A 382 -3.51 -10.68 28.41
CA GLU A 382 -3.15 -10.35 29.80
C GLU A 382 -4.41 -10.47 30.67
N ASP A 383 -4.33 -11.19 31.80
CA ASP A 383 -5.46 -11.36 32.74
C ASP A 383 -6.80 -11.72 32.05
N MET A 384 -6.73 -12.66 31.10
CA MET A 384 -7.85 -13.13 30.26
C MET A 384 -8.44 -12.10 29.28
N GLN A 385 -7.91 -10.89 29.21
CA GLN A 385 -8.32 -9.85 28.26
C GLN A 385 -7.25 -9.62 27.19
N PHE A 386 -7.67 -9.21 25.99
CA PHE A 386 -6.74 -8.74 24.97
C PHE A 386 -6.51 -7.24 25.13
N VAL A 387 -5.25 -6.86 25.31
CA VAL A 387 -4.82 -5.47 25.50
C VAL A 387 -3.64 -5.13 24.60
N THR A 388 -3.44 -3.85 24.29
CA THR A 388 -2.29 -3.37 23.51
C THR A 388 -0.98 -3.87 24.12
N GLN A 389 -0.11 -4.38 23.26
CA GLN A 389 1.20 -4.85 23.67
C GLN A 389 2.09 -3.70 24.19
N PRO A 390 2.82 -3.86 25.31
CA PRO A 390 3.53 -2.75 25.95
C PRO A 390 4.61 -2.09 25.08
N ASN A 391 5.17 -2.82 24.12
CA ASN A 391 6.19 -2.33 23.22
C ASN A 391 5.65 -1.65 21.95
N VAL A 392 4.33 -1.66 21.70
CA VAL A 392 3.72 -0.89 20.59
C VAL A 392 3.95 0.61 20.76
N PRO A 393 3.59 1.26 21.90
CA PRO A 393 3.87 2.68 22.09
C PRO A 393 5.36 3.03 22.03
N ILE A 394 6.23 2.15 22.52
CA ILE A 394 7.69 2.34 22.47
C ILE A 394 8.17 2.35 21.03
N LEU A 395 7.66 1.45 20.20
CA LEU A 395 8.01 1.38 18.79
C LEU A 395 7.50 2.60 18.04
N VAL A 396 6.27 3.06 18.31
CA VAL A 396 5.73 4.29 17.69
C VAL A 396 6.62 5.49 18.02
N GLU A 397 7.02 5.66 19.28
CA GLU A 397 7.96 6.72 19.66
C GLU A 397 9.33 6.55 19.01
N THR A 398 9.84 5.31 18.93
CA THR A 398 11.11 5.03 18.27
C THR A 398 11.05 5.36 16.78
N GLN A 399 9.96 5.03 16.09
CA GLN A 399 9.72 5.39 14.69
C GLN A 399 9.65 6.90 14.51
N ARG A 400 8.98 7.61 15.42
CA ARG A 400 8.96 9.08 15.42
C ARG A 400 10.38 9.66 15.59
N ARG A 401 11.20 9.10 16.49
CA ARG A 401 12.62 9.51 16.68
C ARG A 401 13.47 9.23 15.45
N ILE A 402 13.32 8.06 14.82
CA ILE A 402 13.98 7.72 13.54
C ILE A 402 13.63 8.77 12.48
N ALA A 403 12.35 9.09 12.33
CA ALA A 403 11.90 10.07 11.35
C ALA A 403 12.48 11.46 11.60
N LYS A 404 12.50 11.90 12.87
CA LYS A 404 13.13 13.15 13.29
C LYS A 404 14.64 13.17 13.01
N GLN A 405 15.38 12.14 13.42
CA GLN A 405 16.84 12.07 13.25
C GLN A 405 17.26 11.99 11.79
N THR A 406 16.45 11.34 10.95
CA THR A 406 16.75 11.21 9.52
C THR A 406 16.14 12.32 8.69
N GLY A 407 15.26 13.16 9.23
CA GLY A 407 14.57 14.23 8.49
C GLY A 407 13.66 13.67 7.40
N ILE A 408 12.75 12.77 7.76
CA ILE A 408 11.69 12.23 6.88
C ILE A 408 10.31 12.44 7.52
N ALA A 409 9.25 12.33 6.72
CA ALA A 409 7.88 12.49 7.20
C ALA A 409 7.48 11.32 8.11
N PHE A 410 6.60 11.58 9.08
CA PHE A 410 6.06 10.55 9.97
C PHE A 410 4.55 10.64 10.10
N TRP A 411 3.87 9.50 10.16
CA TRP A 411 2.44 9.45 10.45
C TRP A 411 2.08 8.29 11.39
N ASN A 412 1.23 8.60 12.38
CA ASN A 412 0.92 7.71 13.51
C ASN A 412 -0.31 6.83 13.22
N LEU A 413 -0.08 5.66 12.63
CA LEU A 413 -1.11 4.67 12.34
C LEU A 413 -1.77 4.12 13.62
N PHE A 414 -1.00 3.96 14.69
CA PHE A 414 -1.52 3.48 15.97
C PHE A 414 -2.63 4.38 16.50
N GLN A 415 -2.44 5.70 16.47
CA GLN A 415 -3.50 6.65 16.82
C GLN A 415 -4.64 6.66 15.81
N ALA A 416 -4.34 6.59 14.51
CA ALA A 416 -5.35 6.54 13.46
C ALA A 416 -6.29 5.32 13.58
N MET A 417 -5.82 4.21 14.16
CA MET A 417 -6.63 3.03 14.47
C MET A 417 -7.57 3.23 15.68
N GLY A 418 -7.29 4.22 16.52
CA GLY A 418 -8.00 4.49 17.77
C GLY A 418 -7.13 4.35 19.03
N GLY A 419 -5.81 4.17 18.88
CA GLY A 419 -4.85 4.11 19.98
C GLY A 419 -4.98 2.84 20.82
N VAL A 420 -4.84 2.99 22.13
CA VAL A 420 -4.80 1.86 23.08
C VAL A 420 -6.07 0.99 23.00
N ASN A 421 -5.83 -0.31 22.88
CA ASN A 421 -6.80 -1.40 22.71
C ASN A 421 -7.67 -1.27 21.46
N SER A 422 -7.22 -0.53 20.43
CA SER A 422 -7.95 -0.43 19.18
C SER A 422 -8.00 -1.76 18.44
N MET A 423 -6.93 -2.56 18.47
CA MET A 423 -6.92 -3.88 17.84
C MET A 423 -7.91 -4.84 18.50
N ALA A 424 -7.91 -4.95 19.84
CA ALA A 424 -8.91 -5.73 20.57
C ALA A 424 -10.35 -5.30 20.22
N LYS A 425 -10.63 -3.99 20.20
CA LYS A 425 -11.93 -3.45 19.77
C LYS A 425 -12.27 -3.84 18.33
N TRP A 426 -11.29 -3.85 17.43
CA TRP A 426 -11.50 -4.21 16.03
C TRP A 426 -11.81 -5.69 15.85
N VAL A 427 -11.21 -6.57 16.66
CA VAL A 427 -11.50 -8.01 16.66
C VAL A 427 -12.88 -8.31 17.27
N GLU A 428 -13.17 -7.68 18.41
CA GLU A 428 -14.37 -7.98 19.23
C GLU A 428 -15.62 -7.23 18.78
N SER A 429 -15.50 -6.25 17.87
CA SER A 429 -16.66 -5.51 17.37
C SER A 429 -17.68 -6.44 16.67
N PRO A 430 -18.97 -6.08 16.66
CA PRO A 430 -20.01 -6.84 15.96
C PRO A 430 -19.73 -7.03 14.46
N THR A 431 -18.91 -6.15 13.88
CA THR A 431 -18.45 -6.19 12.49
C THR A 431 -16.93 -6.23 12.49
N PRO A 432 -16.30 -7.40 12.74
CA PRO A 432 -14.86 -7.48 12.96
C PRO A 432 -14.04 -6.85 11.83
N LEU A 433 -13.07 -6.03 12.18
CA LEU A 433 -12.10 -5.41 11.27
C LEU A 433 -10.73 -6.12 11.31
N ALA A 434 -10.52 -6.99 12.28
CA ALA A 434 -9.30 -7.76 12.42
C ALA A 434 -9.57 -9.26 12.62
N ASN A 435 -8.53 -10.07 12.42
CA ASN A 435 -8.55 -11.51 12.62
C ASN A 435 -8.46 -11.85 14.10
N LYS A 436 -8.89 -13.06 14.48
CA LYS A 436 -8.83 -13.56 15.86
C LYS A 436 -7.40 -13.82 16.39
N ASP A 437 -6.39 -13.51 15.60
CA ASP A 437 -4.98 -13.49 16.03
C ASP A 437 -4.58 -12.19 16.72
N TYR A 438 -5.50 -11.21 16.80
CA TYR A 438 -5.29 -9.90 17.44
C TYR A 438 -4.05 -9.15 16.93
N THR A 439 -3.66 -9.43 15.69
CA THR A 439 -2.48 -8.86 15.03
C THR A 439 -2.82 -8.39 13.62
N HIS A 440 -3.45 -9.22 12.80
CA HIS A 440 -3.68 -8.91 11.40
C HIS A 440 -5.09 -8.37 11.17
N VAL A 441 -5.20 -7.31 10.38
CA VAL A 441 -6.49 -6.83 9.90
C VAL A 441 -7.08 -7.80 8.87
N ASN A 442 -8.40 -7.94 8.82
CA ASN A 442 -9.07 -8.65 7.73
C ASN A 442 -9.30 -7.72 6.54
N VAL A 443 -9.88 -8.22 5.44
CA VAL A 443 -10.14 -7.43 4.22
C VAL A 443 -10.90 -6.13 4.49
N ARG A 444 -11.89 -6.14 5.41
CA ARG A 444 -12.64 -4.94 5.78
C ARG A 444 -11.79 -3.94 6.56
N GLY A 445 -11.00 -4.41 7.52
CA GLY A 445 -10.07 -3.56 8.27
C GLY A 445 -8.98 -2.97 7.38
N ALA A 446 -8.44 -3.77 6.46
CA ALA A 446 -7.46 -3.32 5.47
C ALA A 446 -8.04 -2.22 4.56
N ALA A 447 -9.28 -2.38 4.08
CA ALA A 447 -9.98 -1.36 3.31
C ALA A 447 -10.23 -0.09 4.15
N LYS A 448 -10.59 -0.22 5.43
CA LYS A 448 -10.75 0.92 6.34
C LYS A 448 -9.43 1.66 6.53
N LEU A 449 -8.33 0.94 6.78
CA LEU A 449 -6.99 1.53 6.91
C LEU A 449 -6.56 2.24 5.64
N GLY A 450 -6.72 1.60 4.47
CA GLY A 450 -6.38 2.22 3.19
C GLY A 450 -7.16 3.51 2.93
N LYS A 451 -8.44 3.59 3.34
CA LYS A 451 -9.25 4.83 3.28
C LYS A 451 -8.72 5.90 4.22
N ILE A 452 -8.39 5.55 5.48
CA ILE A 452 -7.82 6.51 6.43
C ILE A 452 -6.52 7.09 5.88
N ILE A 453 -5.63 6.24 5.36
CA ILE A 453 -4.32 6.66 4.84
C ILE A 453 -4.48 7.53 3.58
N SER A 454 -5.29 7.10 2.61
CA SER A 454 -5.50 7.87 1.38
C SER A 454 -6.16 9.21 1.63
N ASN A 455 -7.18 9.26 2.50
CA ASN A 455 -7.80 10.53 2.91
C ASN A 455 -6.79 11.45 3.58
N ASN A 456 -5.91 10.91 4.42
CA ASN A 456 -4.87 11.70 5.06
C ASN A 456 -3.90 12.32 4.04
N LEU A 457 -3.36 11.51 3.12
CA LEU A 457 -2.49 11.99 2.05
C LEU A 457 -3.16 13.06 1.17
N LEU A 458 -4.43 12.85 0.81
CA LEU A 458 -5.20 13.80 0.02
C LEU A 458 -5.47 15.11 0.79
N ASN A 459 -5.73 15.04 2.10
CA ASN A 459 -5.92 16.22 2.94
C ASN A 459 -4.64 17.05 3.04
N GLU A 460 -3.48 16.42 3.27
CA GLU A 460 -2.19 17.12 3.27
C GLU A 460 -1.89 17.72 1.89
N TYR A 461 -2.19 17.01 0.79
CA TYR A 461 -2.08 17.57 -0.56
C TYR A 461 -2.95 18.82 -0.76
N GLN A 462 -4.20 18.84 -0.25
CA GLN A 462 -5.03 20.04 -0.36
C GLN A 462 -4.49 21.20 0.49
N LEU A 463 -3.93 20.92 1.66
CA LEU A 463 -3.25 21.92 2.49
C LEU A 463 -2.02 22.49 1.79
N TYR A 464 -1.22 21.64 1.17
CA TYR A 464 -0.08 22.03 0.33
C TYR A 464 -0.50 23.03 -0.75
N LYS A 465 -1.55 22.71 -1.52
CA LYS A 465 -2.09 23.61 -2.56
C LYS A 465 -2.57 24.94 -1.98
N LYS A 466 -3.23 24.90 -0.82
CA LYS A 466 -3.76 26.10 -0.17
C LYS A 466 -2.66 27.04 0.34
N ASN A 467 -1.56 26.49 0.84
CA ASN A 467 -0.45 27.29 1.38
C ASN A 467 0.46 27.90 0.30
N ARG A 468 0.32 27.48 -0.97
CA ARG A 468 1.06 28.01 -2.12
C ARG A 468 0.25 29.00 -2.97
N ARG A 469 -1.06 29.14 -2.70
CA ARG A 469 -1.94 30.15 -3.29
C ARG A 469 -2.07 31.31 -2.32
#